data_AF-A0A6M3LQ51-F1
#
_entry.id   AF-A0A6M3LQ51-F1
#
_cell.length_a   1.000
_cell.length_b   1.000
_cell.length_c   1.000
_cell.angle_alpha   90.00
_cell.angle_beta   90.00
_cell.angle_gamma   90.00
#
_symmetry.space_group_name_H-M   'P 1'
#
loop_
_entity.id
_entity.type
_entity.pdbx_description
1 polymer ?
#
loop_
_entity_poly.entity_id
_entity_poly.type
_entity_poly.pdbx_seq_one_letter_code
_entity_poly.pdbx_strand_id
1 'polypeptide(L)'
;ADIIWAKGISFCDSYAGSVMPQSVQDRPSTSHEYVFLLSKSAHYFYDIEAVKEKAVEPERQRNERIGGANGHTVRHSPGGMMQASATRNLRSVWCINPAPLRESHFATFPPALVKPCILAGTSAGGCCPACLAPYERIVERKFQPQTDVSAVRGIRGANGQKGLDDSNTWAGYPRGTTAATTTGWRPTCACDAGDPVPATVLDPFCGAGTTLLVAERLGRDSIGIELNAEYCEMARRRIYDDAPLFAAVAGVDTPTKRTTP
;
A
#
# COMPACT_ATOMS: atom_id res chain seq x y z
N ALA A 1 -15.82 3.17 3.15
CA ALA A 1 -14.86 3.74 4.12
C ALA A 1 -14.18 4.89 3.42
N ASP A 2 -14.20 6.07 4.03
CA ASP A 2 -13.69 7.28 3.38
C ASP A 2 -12.17 7.35 3.57
N ILE A 3 -11.45 7.69 2.50
CA ILE A 3 -9.99 7.89 2.53
C ILE A 3 -9.74 9.39 2.68
N ILE A 4 -8.82 9.76 3.57
CA ILE A 4 -8.41 11.13 3.83
C ILE A 4 -6.96 11.27 3.40
N TRP A 5 -6.70 12.07 2.37
CA TRP A 5 -5.35 12.49 2.01
C TRP A 5 -4.94 13.70 2.85
N ALA A 6 -4.06 13.49 3.83
CA ALA A 6 -3.51 14.53 4.68
C ALA A 6 -2.21 15.10 4.07
N LYS A 7 -2.22 16.40 3.79
CA LYS A 7 -1.08 17.18 3.27
C LYS A 7 -0.18 17.70 4.40
N GLY A 8 -0.70 17.72 5.63
CA GLY A 8 0.04 18.03 6.85
C GLY A 8 -0.78 17.76 8.11
N ILE A 9 -0.10 17.40 9.20
CA ILE A 9 -0.70 17.05 10.49
C ILE A 9 0.04 17.80 11.61
N SER A 10 -0.64 18.73 12.28
CA SER A 10 -0.05 19.66 13.25
C SER A 10 0.47 19.01 14.53
N PHE A 11 -0.01 17.82 14.89
CA PHE A 11 0.39 17.10 16.12
C PHE A 11 1.46 16.03 15.87
N CYS A 12 1.97 15.92 14.63
CA CYS A 12 2.98 14.93 14.27
C CYS A 12 4.21 15.65 13.73
N ASP A 13 5.26 15.77 14.55
CA ASP A 13 6.49 16.49 14.19
C ASP A 13 7.16 15.90 12.94
N SER A 14 7.09 14.58 12.78
CA SER A 14 7.60 13.89 11.58
C SER A 14 6.79 14.18 10.31
N TYR A 15 5.63 14.82 10.45
CA TYR A 15 4.68 15.07 9.37
C TYR A 15 3.96 16.43 9.50
N ALA A 16 4.71 17.50 9.80
CA ALA A 16 4.19 18.86 9.82
C ALA A 16 3.56 19.27 8.46
N GLY A 17 4.11 18.73 7.37
CA GLY A 17 3.55 18.80 6.01
C GLY A 17 3.67 20.17 5.32
N SER A 18 3.31 20.20 4.03
CA SER A 18 3.27 21.43 3.23
C SER A 18 1.83 21.69 2.80
N VAL A 19 1.10 22.46 3.62
CA VAL A 19 -0.29 22.83 3.35
C VAL A 19 -0.30 24.06 2.44
N MET A 20 -1.09 24.03 1.37
CA MET A 20 -1.26 25.21 0.51
C MET A 20 -1.91 26.34 1.32
N PRO A 21 -1.35 27.56 1.29
CA PRO A 21 -1.95 28.71 1.95
C PRO A 21 -3.35 28.98 1.39
N GLN A 22 -4.28 29.31 2.28
CA GLN A 22 -5.62 29.75 1.90
C GLN A 22 -5.73 31.26 2.12
N SER A 23 -6.53 31.94 1.30
CA SER A 23 -6.77 33.39 1.45
C SER A 23 -7.61 33.75 2.67
N VAL A 24 -8.32 32.78 3.25
CA VAL A 24 -9.18 32.94 4.43
C VAL A 24 -8.35 32.85 5.70
N GLN A 25 -8.40 33.89 6.54
CA GLN A 25 -7.53 34.03 7.73
C GLN A 25 -8.27 33.81 9.07
N ASP A 26 -9.59 33.70 9.07
CA ASP A 26 -10.44 33.64 10.28
C ASP A 26 -10.83 32.21 10.69
N ARG A 27 -10.23 31.19 10.07
CA ARG A 27 -10.48 29.77 10.35
C ARG A 27 -9.24 28.92 10.16
N PRO A 28 -9.19 27.71 10.76
CA PRO A 28 -8.09 26.78 10.53
C PRO A 28 -7.93 26.44 9.04
N SER A 29 -6.68 26.33 8.59
CA SER A 29 -6.37 25.92 7.22
C SER A 29 -6.77 24.46 6.97
N THR A 30 -7.42 24.17 5.85
CA THR A 30 -7.73 22.79 5.46
C THR A 30 -6.45 22.07 5.03
N SER A 31 -5.97 21.15 5.84
CA SER A 31 -4.73 20.39 5.59
C SER A 31 -4.96 19.01 4.95
N HIS A 32 -6.19 18.69 4.55
CA HIS A 32 -6.54 17.38 3.99
C HIS A 32 -7.59 17.48 2.89
N GLU A 33 -7.70 16.43 2.09
CA GLU A 33 -8.73 16.22 1.08
C GLU A 33 -9.36 14.84 1.24
N TYR A 34 -10.61 14.68 0.81
CA TYR A 34 -11.26 13.38 0.74
C TYR A 34 -10.96 12.71 -0.59
N VAL A 35 -10.62 11.43 -0.53
CA VAL A 35 -10.47 10.56 -1.69
C VAL A 35 -11.59 9.53 -1.62
N PHE A 36 -12.43 9.50 -2.65
CA PHE A 36 -13.56 8.59 -2.72
C PHE A 36 -13.23 7.40 -3.62
N LEU A 37 -13.47 6.20 -3.11
CA LEU A 37 -13.48 4.98 -3.90
C LEU A 37 -14.92 4.67 -4.32
N LEU A 38 -15.21 4.88 -5.60
CA LEU A 38 -16.51 4.58 -6.19
C LEU A 38 -16.48 3.20 -6.85
N SER A 39 -17.51 2.40 -6.63
CA SER A 39 -17.67 1.09 -7.24
C SER A 39 -19.09 0.93 -7.78
N LYS A 40 -19.22 0.26 -8.92
CA LYS A 40 -20.52 -0.11 -9.52
C LYS A 40 -21.20 -1.29 -8.82
N SER A 41 -20.47 -2.00 -7.94
CA SER A 41 -20.92 -3.21 -7.26
C SER A 41 -20.52 -3.18 -5.78
N ALA A 42 -21.34 -3.79 -4.93
CA ALA A 42 -21.01 -4.00 -3.52
C ALA A 42 -19.78 -4.90 -3.35
N HIS A 43 -19.60 -5.85 -4.28
CA HIS A 43 -18.41 -6.69 -4.38
C HIS A 43 -17.55 -6.23 -5.55
N TYR A 44 -16.37 -5.71 -5.24
CA TYR A 44 -15.41 -5.19 -6.21
C TYR A 44 -14.02 -5.73 -5.89
N PHE A 45 -13.17 -5.73 -6.91
CA PHE A 45 -11.78 -6.12 -6.76
C PHE A 45 -11.03 -5.09 -5.90
N TYR A 46 -10.30 -5.58 -4.89
CA TYR A 46 -9.43 -4.76 -4.06
C TYR A 46 -8.26 -5.58 -3.53
N ASP A 47 -7.04 -5.33 -4.01
CA ASP A 47 -5.83 -6.02 -3.58
C ASP A 47 -5.21 -5.33 -2.35
N ILE A 48 -5.73 -5.67 -1.16
CA ILE A 48 -5.21 -5.12 0.10
C ILE A 48 -3.74 -5.48 0.33
N GLU A 49 -3.29 -6.65 -0.14
CA GLU A 49 -1.92 -7.13 0.05
C GLU A 49 -0.92 -6.26 -0.72
N ALA A 50 -1.31 -5.73 -1.89
CA ALA A 50 -0.48 -4.82 -2.67
C ALA A 50 -0.21 -3.45 -1.99
N VAL A 51 -1.03 -3.07 -1.01
CA VAL A 51 -0.96 -1.75 -0.35
C VAL A 51 -0.69 -1.82 1.14
N LYS A 52 -0.44 -3.01 1.70
CA LYS A 52 -0.08 -3.13 3.11
C LYS A 52 1.16 -2.32 3.43
N GLU A 53 1.13 -1.72 4.61
CA GLU A 53 2.25 -0.95 5.15
C GLU A 53 2.97 -1.75 6.24
N LYS A 54 4.21 -1.36 6.56
CA LYS A 54 4.94 -1.98 7.66
C LYS A 54 4.20 -1.71 8.98
N ALA A 55 4.10 -2.72 9.83
CA ALA A 55 3.64 -2.48 11.19
C ALA A 55 4.71 -1.69 11.95
N VAL A 56 4.27 -0.69 12.69
CA VAL A 56 5.13 0.02 13.65
C VAL A 56 4.98 -0.70 14.97
N GLU A 57 6.05 -1.34 15.42
CA GLU A 57 6.14 -1.84 16.79
C GLU A 57 6.16 -0.64 17.74
N PRO A 58 5.33 -0.61 18.80
CA PRO A 58 5.49 0.42 19.82
C PRO A 58 6.91 0.32 20.38
N GLU A 59 7.58 1.47 20.47
CA GLU A 59 8.90 1.55 21.07
C GLU A 59 8.83 0.94 22.47
N ARG A 60 9.64 -0.08 22.74
CA ARG A 60 9.69 -0.70 24.07
C ARG A 60 10.18 0.37 25.04
N GLN A 61 9.27 1.08 25.69
CA GLN A 61 9.58 1.74 26.95
C GLN A 61 10.03 0.63 27.89
N ARG A 62 11.36 0.50 28.04
CA ARG A 62 11.92 -0.25 29.15
C ARG A 62 11.37 0.45 30.38
N ASN A 63 10.36 -0.16 31.01
CA ASN A 63 9.85 0.29 32.29
C ASN A 63 11.06 0.56 33.19
N GLU A 64 11.39 1.83 33.39
CA GLU A 64 12.30 2.22 34.46
C GLU A 64 11.64 1.69 35.73
N ARG A 65 12.38 0.88 36.47
CA ARG A 65 11.91 0.31 37.73
C ARG A 65 11.72 1.47 38.71
N ILE A 66 10.53 2.04 38.76
CA ILE A 66 10.13 2.92 39.85
C ILE A 66 9.95 2.02 41.07
N GLY A 67 11.00 1.97 41.90
CA GLY A 67 11.01 1.18 43.13
C GLY A 67 10.03 1.76 44.14
N GLY A 68 8.88 1.11 44.31
CA GLY A 68 7.99 1.37 45.44
C GLY A 68 8.60 0.85 46.74
N ALA A 69 8.54 1.65 47.81
CA ALA A 69 9.22 1.43 49.09
C ALA A 69 8.79 0.17 49.88
N ASN A 70 7.83 -0.61 49.40
CA ASN A 70 7.27 -1.75 50.13
C ASN A 70 7.27 -3.03 49.30
N GLY A 71 8.44 -3.52 48.87
CA GLY A 71 8.76 -4.93 48.53
C GLY A 71 7.85 -5.73 47.57
N HIS A 72 6.73 -5.18 47.12
CA HIS A 72 5.73 -5.80 46.29
C HIS A 72 5.85 -5.17 44.91
N THR A 73 6.50 -5.88 44.00
CA THR A 73 6.49 -5.53 42.59
C THR A 73 5.08 -5.74 42.04
N VAL A 74 4.29 -4.68 41.93
CA VAL A 74 3.11 -4.71 41.06
C VAL A 74 3.64 -4.72 39.63
N ARG A 75 3.72 -5.91 39.04
CA ARG A 75 3.89 -6.01 37.59
C ARG A 75 2.60 -5.49 36.99
N HIS A 76 2.59 -4.24 36.54
CA HIS A 76 1.68 -3.86 35.48
C HIS A 76 1.96 -4.80 34.32
N SER A 77 1.07 -5.78 34.12
CA SER A 77 1.07 -6.57 32.89
C SER A 77 0.80 -5.57 31.78
N PRO A 78 1.74 -5.34 30.85
CA PRO A 78 1.45 -4.49 29.72
C PRO A 78 0.23 -5.08 29.02
N GLY A 79 -0.77 -4.23 28.78
CA GLY A 79 -1.95 -4.60 28.02
C GLY A 79 -1.55 -5.29 26.72
N GLY A 80 -2.34 -6.29 26.34
CA GLY A 80 -2.01 -7.35 25.38
C GLY A 80 -1.10 -6.94 24.23
N MET A 81 0.05 -7.62 24.13
CA MET A 81 0.82 -7.67 22.88
C MET A 81 -0.04 -8.39 21.83
N MET A 82 -0.79 -7.61 21.05
CA MET A 82 -1.47 -8.06 19.85
C MET A 82 -0.41 -8.60 18.88
N GLN A 83 -0.71 -9.72 18.20
CA GLN A 83 0.19 -10.36 17.24
C GLN A 83 0.91 -9.32 16.37
N ALA A 84 2.23 -9.22 16.54
CA ALA A 84 3.10 -8.38 15.73
C ALA A 84 3.17 -9.00 14.32
N SER A 85 2.20 -8.68 13.47
CA SER A 85 2.33 -8.93 12.03
C SER A 85 3.35 -7.95 11.49
N ALA A 86 4.32 -8.41 10.69
CA ALA A 86 5.34 -7.54 10.09
C ALA A 86 4.74 -6.42 9.21
N THR A 87 3.50 -6.63 8.75
CA THR A 87 2.74 -5.69 7.94
C THR A 87 1.35 -5.47 8.53
N ARG A 88 0.72 -4.35 8.21
CA ARG A 88 -0.66 -4.03 8.60
C ARG A 88 -1.41 -3.46 7.41
N ASN A 89 -2.74 -3.47 7.49
CA ASN A 89 -3.58 -2.84 6.48
C ASN A 89 -3.30 -1.34 6.45
N LEU A 90 -3.31 -0.77 5.23
CA LEU A 90 -3.23 0.67 5.02
C LEU A 90 -4.37 1.36 5.78
N ARG A 91 -4.03 2.41 6.54
CA ARG A 91 -5.01 3.20 7.29
C ARG A 91 -5.81 4.10 6.35
N SER A 92 -6.93 4.63 6.82
CA SER A 92 -7.77 5.56 6.04
C SER A 92 -7.18 6.97 5.91
N VAL A 93 -6.23 7.36 6.74
CA VAL A 93 -5.55 8.67 6.67
C VAL A 93 -4.17 8.49 6.04
N TRP A 94 -3.97 9.08 4.87
CA TRP A 94 -2.74 8.98 4.09
C TRP A 94 -1.95 10.27 4.17
N CYS A 95 -0.83 10.22 4.87
CA CYS A 95 0.11 11.33 4.99
C CYS A 95 0.99 11.40 3.73
N ILE A 96 0.58 12.21 2.74
CA ILE A 96 1.34 12.38 1.48
C ILE A 96 1.56 13.86 1.17
N ASN A 97 2.82 14.27 1.04
CA ASN A 97 3.14 15.68 0.80
C ASN A 97 2.82 16.03 -0.66
N PRO A 98 2.36 17.25 -0.95
CA PRO A 98 2.26 17.74 -2.31
C PRO A 98 3.63 17.66 -3.01
N ALA A 99 3.65 17.25 -4.26
CA ALA A 99 4.84 17.26 -5.10
C ALA A 99 4.68 18.31 -6.20
N PRO A 100 5.61 19.27 -6.34
CA PRO A 100 5.51 20.27 -7.38
C PRO A 100 5.70 19.62 -8.75
N LEU A 101 4.88 20.03 -9.71
CA LEU A 101 5.17 19.81 -11.12
C LEU A 101 5.87 21.06 -11.65
N ARG A 102 6.98 20.88 -12.39
CA ARG A 102 7.75 22.00 -12.98
C ARG A 102 6.96 22.78 -14.01
N GLU A 103 5.93 22.18 -14.56
CA GLU A 103 5.09 22.74 -15.61
C GLU A 103 3.82 23.36 -14.98
N SER A 104 3.33 24.46 -15.56
CA SER A 104 2.18 25.19 -15.04
C SER A 104 0.89 24.37 -15.20
N HIS A 105 0.49 23.67 -14.14
CA HIS A 105 -0.78 22.95 -14.08
C HIS A 105 -1.57 23.31 -12.83
N PHE A 106 -2.88 23.52 -13.04
CA PHE A 106 -3.79 23.96 -11.99
C PHE A 106 -4.36 22.84 -11.11
N ALA A 107 -4.00 21.57 -11.36
CA ALA A 107 -4.60 20.43 -10.64
C ALA A 107 -3.70 19.19 -10.59
N THR A 108 -2.46 19.33 -10.10
CA THR A 108 -1.56 18.16 -9.95
C THR A 108 -1.64 17.58 -8.55
N PHE A 109 -1.92 16.28 -8.48
CA PHE A 109 -1.69 15.48 -7.28
C PHE A 109 -0.35 14.72 -7.35
N PRO A 110 0.26 14.37 -6.20
CA PRO A 110 1.53 13.66 -6.18
C PRO A 110 1.38 12.20 -6.67
N PRO A 111 2.36 11.65 -7.40
CA PRO A 111 2.35 10.23 -7.81
C PRO A 111 2.15 9.24 -6.65
N ALA A 112 2.64 9.59 -5.47
CA ALA A 112 2.49 8.80 -4.25
C ALA A 112 1.02 8.62 -3.81
N LEU A 113 0.13 9.56 -4.16
CA LEU A 113 -1.31 9.43 -3.90
C LEU A 113 -1.96 8.40 -4.83
N VAL A 114 -1.56 8.40 -6.11
CA VAL A 114 -2.12 7.54 -7.14
C VAL A 114 -1.70 6.08 -6.95
N LYS A 115 -0.43 5.87 -6.60
CA LYS A 115 0.18 4.54 -6.50
C LYS A 115 -0.66 3.54 -5.67
N PRO A 116 -1.08 3.83 -4.42
CA PRO A 116 -1.91 2.90 -3.66
C PRO A 116 -3.29 2.69 -4.30
N CYS A 117 -3.88 3.70 -4.94
CA CYS A 117 -5.15 3.56 -5.65
C CYS A 117 -5.06 2.54 -6.80
N ILE A 118 -4.02 2.63 -7.64
CA ILE A 118 -3.82 1.68 -8.73
C ILE A 118 -3.45 0.30 -8.20
N LEU A 119 -2.55 0.21 -7.21
CA LEU A 119 -2.14 -1.07 -6.63
C LEU A 119 -3.30 -1.83 -6.01
N ALA A 120 -4.20 -1.14 -5.29
CA ALA A 120 -5.37 -1.77 -4.70
C ALA A 120 -6.48 -2.04 -5.73
N GLY A 121 -6.71 -1.10 -6.66
CA GLY A 121 -7.82 -1.17 -7.62
C GLY A 121 -7.55 -2.05 -8.85
N THR A 122 -6.30 -2.46 -9.10
CA THR A 122 -5.93 -3.27 -10.27
C THR A 122 -5.08 -4.46 -9.88
N SER A 123 -5.31 -5.60 -10.56
CA SER A 123 -4.49 -6.79 -10.34
C SER A 123 -3.11 -6.63 -10.99
N ALA A 124 -2.06 -6.90 -10.22
CA ALA A 124 -0.71 -7.03 -10.77
C ALA A 124 -0.51 -8.35 -11.55
N GLY A 125 -1.42 -9.32 -11.41
CA GLY A 125 -1.47 -10.52 -12.25
C GLY A 125 -2.21 -10.32 -13.57
N GLY A 126 -2.67 -9.10 -13.85
CA GLY A 126 -3.43 -8.77 -15.05
C GLY A 126 -4.93 -9.12 -14.95
N CYS A 127 -5.59 -9.10 -16.10
CA CYS A 127 -7.00 -9.43 -16.24
C CYS A 127 -7.22 -10.36 -17.44
N CYS A 128 -8.39 -11.00 -17.47
CA CYS A 128 -8.82 -11.80 -18.61
C CYS A 128 -8.97 -10.90 -19.86
N PRO A 129 -8.36 -11.25 -21.00
CA PRO A 129 -8.44 -10.43 -22.21
C PRO A 129 -9.86 -10.36 -22.82
N ALA A 130 -10.75 -11.33 -22.52
CA ALA A 130 -12.11 -11.34 -23.05
C ALA A 130 -13.11 -10.52 -22.20
N CYS A 131 -13.06 -10.66 -20.87
CA CYS A 131 -14.07 -10.07 -19.98
C CYS A 131 -13.51 -9.07 -18.97
N LEU A 132 -12.19 -8.86 -18.96
CA LEU A 132 -11.46 -7.97 -18.05
C LEU A 132 -11.59 -8.34 -16.56
N ALA A 133 -12.06 -9.55 -16.25
CA ALA A 133 -12.09 -10.04 -14.88
C ALA A 133 -10.66 -10.06 -14.31
N PRO A 134 -10.40 -9.41 -13.17
CA PRO A 134 -9.06 -9.29 -12.63
C PRO A 134 -8.59 -10.63 -12.05
N TYR A 135 -7.33 -10.98 -12.26
CA TYR A 135 -6.75 -12.15 -11.63
C TYR A 135 -6.58 -11.89 -10.13
N GLU A 136 -6.87 -12.88 -9.30
CA GLU A 136 -6.74 -12.76 -7.84
C GLU A 136 -5.36 -13.22 -7.38
N ARG A 137 -4.78 -12.48 -6.43
CA ARG A 137 -3.52 -12.82 -5.79
C ARG A 137 -3.67 -14.06 -4.91
N ILE A 138 -2.81 -15.05 -5.12
CA ILE A 138 -2.70 -16.20 -4.21
C ILE A 138 -1.66 -15.86 -3.15
N VAL A 139 -2.06 -15.96 -1.88
CA VAL A 139 -1.20 -15.65 -0.73
C VAL A 139 -1.10 -16.85 0.19
N GLU A 140 0.12 -17.32 0.41
CA GLU A 140 0.44 -18.30 1.43
C GLU A 140 0.78 -17.58 2.74
N ARG A 141 0.24 -18.05 3.86
CA ARG A 141 0.51 -17.49 5.19
C ARG A 141 1.20 -18.52 6.06
N LYS A 142 2.41 -18.21 6.51
CA LYS A 142 3.20 -19.06 7.41
C LYS A 142 3.39 -18.37 8.75
N PHE A 143 2.94 -19.03 9.81
CA PHE A 143 3.20 -18.59 11.17
C PHE A 143 4.63 -18.96 11.57
N GLN A 144 5.42 -17.96 11.95
CA GLN A 144 6.76 -18.14 12.50
C GLN A 144 6.72 -17.82 14.00
N PRO A 145 6.97 -18.82 14.87
CA PRO A 145 7.04 -18.58 16.30
C PRO A 145 8.22 -17.68 16.66
N GLN A 146 8.11 -17.00 17.80
CA GLN A 146 9.20 -16.17 18.32
C GLN A 146 10.45 -17.01 18.61
N THR A 147 11.63 -16.40 18.52
CA THR A 147 12.93 -17.11 18.65
C THR A 147 13.15 -17.81 20.00
N ASP A 148 12.45 -17.41 21.06
CA ASP A 148 12.50 -18.05 22.39
C ASP A 148 11.46 -19.16 22.58
N VAL A 149 10.65 -19.44 21.55
CA VAL A 149 9.60 -20.46 21.54
C VAL A 149 9.89 -21.51 20.46
N SER A 150 9.77 -22.78 20.83
CA SER A 150 9.92 -23.91 19.91
C SER A 150 8.88 -23.88 18.79
N ALA A 151 9.27 -24.32 17.60
CA ALA A 151 8.36 -24.47 16.46
C ALA A 151 7.35 -25.61 16.62
N VAL A 152 7.60 -26.57 17.52
CA VAL A 152 6.77 -27.76 17.72
C VAL A 152 6.08 -27.71 19.08
N ARG A 153 4.77 -28.00 19.08
CA ARG A 153 3.95 -28.04 20.31
C ARG A 153 4.48 -29.08 21.29
N GLY A 154 4.63 -28.69 22.55
CA GLY A 154 5.04 -29.58 23.65
C GLY A 154 6.52 -29.99 23.67
N ILE A 155 7.35 -29.49 22.74
CA ILE A 155 8.78 -29.82 22.68
C ILE A 155 9.61 -28.60 23.05
N ARG A 156 10.51 -28.71 24.03
CA ARG A 156 11.55 -27.68 24.25
C ARG A 156 12.54 -27.69 23.09
N GLY A 157 12.78 -26.52 22.50
CA GLY A 157 13.73 -26.37 21.39
C GLY A 157 15.19 -26.31 21.84
N ALA A 158 16.10 -26.11 20.89
CA ALA A 158 17.51 -25.87 21.19
C ALA A 158 17.72 -24.48 21.84
N ASN A 159 18.85 -24.27 22.53
CA ASN A 159 19.22 -22.97 23.13
C ASN A 159 18.28 -22.43 24.22
N GLY A 160 17.67 -23.30 25.03
CA GLY A 160 16.81 -22.87 26.14
C GLY A 160 15.43 -22.37 25.71
N GLN A 161 15.04 -22.62 24.45
CA GLN A 161 13.69 -22.34 23.95
C GLN A 161 12.62 -23.07 24.77
N LYS A 162 11.54 -22.36 25.08
CA LYS A 162 10.39 -22.97 25.77
C LYS A 162 9.55 -23.77 24.79
N GLY A 163 8.86 -24.80 25.28
CA GLY A 163 7.87 -25.51 24.48
C GLY A 163 6.73 -24.59 24.08
N LEU A 164 6.19 -24.78 22.87
CA LEU A 164 4.93 -24.15 22.51
C LEU A 164 3.82 -24.83 23.33
N ASP A 165 3.41 -24.18 24.41
CA ASP A 165 2.42 -24.64 25.38
C ASP A 165 1.52 -23.46 25.83
N ASP A 166 0.43 -23.77 26.54
CA ASP A 166 -0.59 -22.79 26.92
C ASP A 166 -0.04 -21.73 27.90
N SER A 167 1.05 -22.03 28.63
CA SER A 167 1.74 -21.08 29.52
C SER A 167 2.61 -20.06 28.76
N ASN A 168 2.92 -20.34 27.49
CA ASN A 168 3.62 -19.46 26.57
C ASN A 168 2.69 -18.84 25.52
N THR A 169 1.39 -19.13 25.56
CA THR A 169 0.35 -18.39 24.83
C THR A 169 -0.10 -17.18 25.65
N TRP A 170 -0.39 -16.05 24.99
CA TRP A 170 -1.08 -14.95 25.65
C TRP A 170 -2.57 -15.11 25.38
N ALA A 171 -3.35 -15.46 26.40
CA ALA A 171 -4.81 -15.66 26.28
C ALA A 171 -5.22 -16.61 25.13
N GLY A 172 -4.46 -17.71 24.91
CA GLY A 172 -4.75 -18.69 23.86
C GLY A 172 -4.18 -18.36 22.47
N TYR A 173 -3.50 -17.22 22.30
CA TYR A 173 -2.85 -16.86 21.03
C TYR A 173 -1.36 -17.23 21.03
N PRO A 174 -0.84 -17.90 19.98
CA PRO A 174 0.56 -18.29 19.88
C PRO A 174 1.47 -17.07 19.70
N ARG A 175 2.62 -17.05 20.38
CA ARG A 175 3.62 -15.96 20.28
C ARG A 175 4.47 -16.10 19.03
N GLY A 176 4.20 -15.27 18.03
CA GLY A 176 4.93 -15.26 16.77
C GLY A 176 4.37 -14.27 15.76
N THR A 177 4.98 -14.26 14.58
CA THR A 177 4.62 -13.39 13.46
C THR A 177 4.15 -14.23 12.29
N THR A 178 3.05 -13.85 11.66
CA THR A 178 2.60 -14.47 10.41
C THR A 178 3.20 -13.72 9.24
N ALA A 179 4.01 -14.41 8.44
CA ALA A 179 4.50 -13.90 7.16
C ALA A 179 3.52 -14.28 6.05
N ALA A 180 3.15 -13.31 5.22
CA ALA A 180 2.35 -13.51 4.01
C ALA A 180 3.27 -13.42 2.79
N THR A 181 3.18 -14.40 1.89
CA THR A 181 3.97 -14.45 0.67
C THR A 181 3.05 -14.66 -0.53
N THR A 182 3.21 -13.83 -1.56
CA THR A 182 2.49 -14.04 -2.83
C THR A 182 3.12 -15.24 -3.54
N THR A 183 2.30 -16.24 -3.86
CA THR A 183 2.75 -17.46 -4.54
C THR A 183 2.30 -17.55 -5.99
N GLY A 184 1.39 -16.68 -6.42
CA GLY A 184 0.93 -16.62 -7.81
C GLY A 184 -0.36 -15.83 -7.98
N TRP A 185 -0.99 -16.06 -9.12
CA TRP A 185 -2.23 -15.42 -9.54
C TRP A 185 -3.18 -16.47 -10.11
N ARG A 186 -4.48 -16.32 -9.88
CA ARG A 186 -5.50 -17.20 -10.46
C ARG A 186 -6.58 -16.41 -11.20
N PRO A 187 -7.17 -16.95 -12.26
CA PRO A 187 -8.31 -16.32 -12.92
C PRO A 187 -9.52 -16.29 -11.96
N THR A 188 -10.35 -15.26 -12.12
CA THR A 188 -11.63 -15.11 -11.40
C THR A 188 -12.85 -15.31 -12.31
N CYS A 189 -12.61 -15.66 -13.58
CA CYS A 189 -13.63 -15.99 -14.56
C CYS A 189 -13.37 -17.37 -15.19
N ALA A 190 -14.38 -17.93 -15.84
CA ALA A 190 -14.29 -19.21 -16.55
C ALA A 190 -13.95 -19.06 -18.05
N CYS A 191 -13.58 -17.86 -18.51
CA CYS A 191 -13.23 -17.62 -19.91
C CYS A 191 -11.97 -18.41 -20.30
N ASP A 192 -12.00 -19.05 -21.46
CA ASP A 192 -10.82 -19.60 -22.12
C ASP A 192 -10.31 -18.57 -23.15
N ALA A 193 -9.59 -17.57 -22.65
CA ALA A 193 -9.18 -16.40 -23.44
C ALA A 193 -7.65 -16.26 -23.59
N GLY A 194 -6.90 -17.28 -23.21
CA GLY A 194 -5.43 -17.25 -23.17
C GLY A 194 -4.87 -16.57 -21.92
N ASP A 195 -3.60 -16.17 -22.02
CA ASP A 195 -2.85 -15.58 -20.91
C ASP A 195 -3.41 -14.21 -20.47
N PRO A 196 -3.26 -13.85 -19.17
CA PRO A 196 -3.70 -12.55 -18.68
C PRO A 196 -2.97 -11.40 -19.38
N VAL A 197 -3.69 -10.31 -19.62
CA VAL A 197 -3.14 -9.04 -20.12
C VAL A 197 -3.05 -8.02 -19.00
N PRO A 198 -2.22 -6.97 -19.12
CA PRO A 198 -2.17 -5.89 -18.13
C PRO A 198 -3.56 -5.29 -17.86
N ALA A 199 -3.86 -5.02 -16.59
CA ALA A 199 -5.09 -4.31 -16.24
C ALA A 199 -5.04 -2.87 -16.77
N THR A 200 -6.19 -2.34 -17.20
CA THR A 200 -6.30 -0.98 -17.74
C THR A 200 -6.81 0.01 -16.69
N VAL A 201 -6.14 1.16 -16.56
CA VAL A 201 -6.54 2.30 -15.73
C VAL A 201 -7.16 3.39 -16.62
N LEU A 202 -8.38 3.81 -16.31
CA LEU A 202 -9.03 4.94 -16.98
C LEU A 202 -8.93 6.20 -16.10
N ASP A 203 -8.46 7.30 -16.68
CA ASP A 203 -8.53 8.63 -16.07
C ASP A 203 -9.27 9.60 -17.01
N PRO A 204 -10.54 9.95 -16.73
CA PRO A 204 -11.35 10.79 -17.60
C PRO A 204 -10.95 12.28 -17.57
N PHE A 205 -10.07 12.68 -16.66
CA PHE A 205 -9.57 14.04 -16.50
C PHE A 205 -8.06 14.00 -16.24
N CYS A 206 -7.33 13.37 -17.16
CA CYS A 206 -5.95 12.97 -16.88
C CYS A 206 -4.98 14.15 -16.74
N GLY A 207 -5.35 15.35 -17.19
CA GLY A 207 -4.56 16.56 -17.06
C GLY A 207 -3.13 16.36 -17.54
N ALA A 208 -2.17 16.59 -16.66
CA ALA A 208 -0.74 16.41 -16.92
C ALA A 208 -0.29 14.94 -17.07
N GLY A 209 -1.19 13.96 -16.98
CA GLY A 209 -0.90 12.54 -17.17
C GLY A 209 -0.31 11.81 -15.97
N THR A 210 -0.41 12.35 -14.73
CA THR A 210 0.19 11.71 -13.55
C THR A 210 -0.35 10.30 -13.31
N THR A 211 -1.66 10.08 -13.48
CA THR A 211 -2.28 8.75 -13.32
C THR A 211 -1.73 7.75 -14.33
N LEU A 212 -1.65 8.15 -15.59
CA LEU A 212 -1.18 7.33 -16.71
C LEU A 212 0.30 6.95 -16.52
N LEU A 213 1.13 7.91 -16.13
CA LEU A 213 2.54 7.70 -15.81
C LEU A 213 2.72 6.67 -14.67
N VAL A 214 1.90 6.77 -13.61
CA VAL A 214 1.98 5.81 -12.50
C VAL A 214 1.45 4.44 -12.92
N ALA A 215 0.41 4.36 -13.75
CA ALA A 215 -0.10 3.11 -14.30
C ALA A 215 0.99 2.39 -15.12
N GLU A 216 1.64 3.11 -16.03
CA GLU A 216 2.74 2.60 -16.88
C GLU A 216 3.90 2.06 -16.03
N ARG A 217 4.37 2.85 -15.05
CA ARG A 217 5.44 2.43 -14.11
C ARG A 217 5.08 1.20 -13.27
N LEU A 218 3.79 0.92 -13.10
CA LEU A 218 3.28 -0.25 -12.41
C LEU A 218 3.01 -1.41 -13.38
N GLY A 219 3.26 -1.27 -14.68
CA GLY A 219 2.97 -2.30 -15.69
C GLY A 219 1.47 -2.49 -15.91
N ARG A 220 0.69 -1.40 -15.86
CA ARG A 220 -0.73 -1.37 -16.24
C ARG A 220 -0.87 -0.62 -17.56
N ASP A 221 -1.85 -1.03 -18.35
CA ASP A 221 -2.31 -0.20 -19.47
C ASP A 221 -3.08 1.01 -18.93
N SER A 222 -3.17 2.08 -19.72
CA SER A 222 -3.95 3.24 -19.31
C SER A 222 -4.61 3.98 -20.47
N ILE A 223 -5.74 4.61 -20.18
CA ILE A 223 -6.50 5.46 -21.09
C ILE A 223 -6.73 6.79 -20.38
N GLY A 224 -6.22 7.88 -20.96
CA GLY A 224 -6.43 9.24 -20.47
C GLY A 224 -7.34 10.02 -21.40
N ILE A 225 -8.27 10.77 -20.81
CA ILE A 225 -9.09 11.76 -21.53
C ILE A 225 -8.77 13.13 -20.96
N GLU A 226 -8.49 14.07 -21.84
CA GLU A 226 -8.23 15.47 -21.51
C GLU A 226 -8.71 16.35 -22.66
N LEU A 227 -9.34 17.47 -22.31
CA LEU A 227 -9.94 18.38 -23.27
C LEU A 227 -8.92 19.36 -23.85
N ASN A 228 -7.95 19.79 -23.02
CA ASN A 228 -6.91 20.72 -23.43
C ASN A 228 -5.78 19.98 -24.15
N ALA A 229 -5.61 20.28 -25.44
CA ALA A 229 -4.56 19.70 -26.28
C ALA A 229 -3.13 19.91 -25.73
N GLU A 230 -2.86 21.06 -25.09
CA GLU A 230 -1.54 21.32 -24.48
C GLU A 230 -1.25 20.34 -23.33
N TYR A 231 -2.27 19.99 -22.55
CA TYR A 231 -2.16 19.02 -21.47
C TYR A 231 -2.03 17.59 -22.01
N CYS A 232 -2.74 17.27 -23.09
CA CYS A 232 -2.55 15.99 -23.80
C CYS A 232 -1.10 15.82 -24.27
N GLU A 233 -0.52 16.84 -24.91
CA GLU A 233 0.87 16.79 -25.37
C GLU A 233 1.87 16.71 -24.22
N MET A 234 1.62 17.42 -23.11
CA MET A 234 2.44 17.28 -21.93
C MET A 234 2.38 15.88 -21.32
N ALA A 235 1.17 15.32 -21.15
CA ALA A 235 0.97 13.96 -20.64
C ALA A 235 1.72 12.94 -21.52
N ARG A 236 1.55 13.06 -22.84
CA ARG A 236 2.23 12.23 -23.83
C ARG A 236 3.75 12.33 -23.69
N ARG A 237 4.32 13.53 -23.65
CA ARG A 237 5.77 13.74 -23.47
C ARG A 237 6.26 13.12 -22.17
N ARG A 238 5.56 13.35 -21.05
CA ARG A 238 5.96 12.81 -19.74
C ARG A 238 5.99 11.29 -19.71
N ILE A 239 5.05 10.62 -20.37
CA ILE A 239 5.01 9.15 -20.47
C ILE A 239 6.14 8.66 -21.36
N TYR A 240 6.36 9.29 -22.52
CA TYR A 240 7.42 8.90 -23.44
C TYR A 240 8.83 9.15 -22.90
N ASP A 241 9.06 10.24 -22.17
CA ASP A 241 10.36 10.57 -21.60
C ASP A 241 10.70 9.68 -20.38
N ASP A 242 9.68 9.12 -19.72
CA ASP A 242 9.88 8.14 -18.64
C ASP A 242 10.24 6.74 -19.18
N ALA A 243 9.69 6.36 -20.34
CA ALA A 243 9.92 5.06 -20.99
C ALA A 243 11.40 4.69 -21.24
N PRO A 244 12.31 5.58 -21.71
CA PRO A 244 13.71 5.24 -21.95
C PRO A 244 14.51 4.96 -20.68
N LEU A 245 14.00 5.26 -19.47
CA LEU A 245 14.70 4.90 -18.23
C LEU A 245 14.70 3.38 -17.96
N PHE A 246 13.79 2.62 -18.57
CA PHE A 246 13.64 1.18 -18.37
C PHE A 246 14.30 0.32 -19.46
N ALA A 247 14.53 0.87 -20.66
CA ALA A 247 15.27 0.19 -21.72
C ALA A 247 16.75 -0.06 -21.37
N ALA A 248 17.30 0.68 -20.40
CA ALA A 248 18.69 0.55 -19.98
C ALA A 248 18.92 -0.46 -18.82
N VAL A 249 17.88 -0.99 -18.19
CA VAL A 249 18.00 -1.83 -16.97
C VAL A 249 17.58 -3.29 -17.18
N ALA A 250 16.86 -3.62 -18.26
CA ALA A 250 16.39 -4.99 -18.51
C ALA A 250 17.16 -5.67 -19.65
N GLY A 251 18.20 -6.43 -19.31
CA GLY A 251 18.74 -7.51 -20.14
C GLY A 251 17.88 -8.78 -20.07
N VAL A 252 16.55 -8.62 -20.13
CA VAL A 252 15.58 -9.71 -20.21
C VAL A 252 14.56 -9.30 -21.27
N ASP A 253 14.36 -10.17 -22.27
CA ASP A 253 13.52 -9.95 -23.44
C ASP A 253 12.16 -9.33 -23.07
N THR A 254 12.03 -8.03 -23.33
CA THR A 254 10.76 -7.29 -23.24
C THR A 254 10.15 -7.24 -24.65
N PRO A 255 8.83 -7.42 -24.80
CA PRO A 255 8.17 -7.29 -26.09
C PRO A 255 8.43 -5.91 -26.72
N THR A 256 8.59 -5.91 -28.03
CA THR A 256 8.95 -4.78 -28.89
C THR A 256 8.09 -3.55 -28.66
N LYS A 257 8.72 -2.36 -28.72
CA LYS A 257 8.11 -1.02 -28.69
C LYS A 257 6.68 -1.00 -29.27
N ARG A 258 5.70 -0.50 -28.51
CA ARG A 258 4.41 -0.08 -29.07
C ARG A 258 4.65 1.10 -30.00
N THR A 259 4.75 0.82 -31.30
CA THR A 259 4.84 1.82 -32.37
C THR A 259 3.45 2.10 -32.91
N THR A 260 2.66 2.97 -32.27
CA THR A 260 1.72 3.95 -32.88
C THR A 260 0.84 4.61 -31.82
N PRO A 261 0.37 5.85 -32.07
CA PRO A 261 -0.25 6.73 -31.07
C PRO A 261 -1.68 6.35 -30.68
#